data_AF-A0A954E6R3-F1
#
_entry.id   AF-A0A954E6R3-F1
#
_cell.length_a   1.000
_cell.length_b   1.000
_cell.length_c   1.000
_cell.angle_alpha   90.00
_cell.angle_beta   90.00
_cell.angle_gamma   90.00
#
_symmetry.space_group_name_H-M   'P 1'
#
loop_
_entity.id
_entity.type
_entity.pdbx_description
1 polymer ?
#
loop_
_entity_poly.entity_id
_entity_poly.type
_entity_poly.pdbx_seq_one_letter_code
_entity_poly.pdbx_strand_id
1 'polypeptide(L)'
;MDFEQRLQKAIDRGQQTRHNEKQSLQAKANTEEEFRALYSSARLEVTEHIEHCLRKLTDHFPGFDYQTIVDETGWGSRIRRDDIKLARGTADRLYSHFEMLIRPYSPGHLLDLSAKATLRNKEILVRSHFQRLGELDLDSFKNLIDLWVLEFAEAYAAQG
;
A
#
# COMPACT_ATOMS: atom_id res chain seq x y z
N MET A 1 9.92 60.14 23.00
CA MET A 1 9.85 59.08 21.97
C MET A 1 8.82 59.51 20.95
N ASP A 2 9.25 59.58 19.70
CA ASP A 2 8.45 60.07 18.58
C ASP A 2 7.46 59.00 18.09
N PHE A 3 6.29 59.43 17.62
CA PHE A 3 5.21 58.56 17.16
C PHE A 3 5.64 57.71 15.97
N GLU A 4 6.44 58.27 15.06
CA GLU A 4 6.99 57.55 13.91
C GLU A 4 7.85 56.34 14.32
N GLN A 5 8.67 56.48 15.35
CA GLN A 5 9.50 55.38 15.85
C GLN A 5 8.66 54.22 16.41
N ARG A 6 7.49 54.52 17.00
CA ARG A 6 6.57 53.50 17.50
C ARG A 6 5.81 52.82 16.35
N LEU A 7 5.42 53.60 15.33
CA LEU A 7 4.75 53.09 14.15
C LEU A 7 5.66 52.14 13.34
N GLN A 8 6.91 52.53 13.09
CA GLN A 8 7.88 51.70 12.38
C GLN A 8 8.12 50.37 13.11
N LYS A 9 8.30 50.42 14.43
CA LYS A 9 8.52 49.23 15.26
C LYS A 9 7.32 48.27 15.25
N ALA A 10 6.09 48.77 15.11
CA ALA A 10 4.88 47.96 14.97
C ALA A 10 4.78 47.30 13.58
N ILE A 11 5.14 48.04 12.51
CA ILE A 11 5.19 47.53 11.14
C ILE A 11 6.24 46.41 11.02
N ASP A 12 7.45 46.65 11.53
CA ASP A 12 8.55 45.68 11.49
C ASP A 12 8.18 44.39 12.24
N ARG A 13 7.50 44.52 13.39
CA ARG A 13 7.02 43.38 14.17
C ARG A 13 5.94 42.59 13.43
N GLY A 14 5.03 43.26 12.71
CA GLY A 14 4.03 42.60 11.86
C GLY A 14 4.64 41.89 10.65
N GLN A 15 5.68 42.47 10.04
CA GLN A 15 6.43 41.85 8.94
C GLN A 15 7.21 40.62 9.40
N GLN A 16 7.86 40.68 10.58
CA GLN A 16 8.56 39.53 11.17
C GLN A 16 7.62 38.37 11.49
N THR A 17 6.43 38.63 12.06
CA THR A 17 5.44 37.57 12.31
C THR A 17 5.00 36.90 11.02
N ARG A 18 4.66 37.67 9.98
CA ARG A 18 4.28 37.12 8.67
C ARG A 18 5.42 36.35 8.01
N HIS A 19 6.65 36.82 8.14
CA HIS A 19 7.82 36.14 7.57
C HIS A 19 8.08 34.80 8.26
N ASN A 20 8.01 34.76 9.60
CA ASN A 20 8.17 33.53 10.38
C ASN A 20 7.05 32.52 10.11
N GLU A 21 5.80 32.99 9.99
CA GLU A 21 4.66 32.15 9.60
C GLU A 21 4.88 31.53 8.22
N LYS A 22 5.29 32.36 7.24
CA LYS A 22 5.58 31.91 5.86
C LYS A 22 6.73 30.89 5.83
N GLN A 23 7.81 31.14 6.58
CA GLN A 23 8.92 30.19 6.69
C GLN A 23 8.48 28.87 7.34
N SER A 24 7.65 28.91 8.39
CA SER A 24 7.15 27.69 9.05
C SER A 24 6.24 26.86 8.14
N LEU A 25 5.42 27.53 7.33
CA LEU A 25 4.54 26.89 6.35
C LEU A 25 5.35 26.28 5.21
N GLN A 26 6.38 26.97 4.73
CA GLN A 26 7.31 26.44 3.74
C GLN A 26 8.08 25.22 4.26
N ALA A 27 8.60 25.27 5.49
CA ALA A 27 9.30 24.13 6.08
C ALA A 27 8.38 22.90 6.21
N LYS A 28 7.14 23.07 6.67
CA LYS A 28 6.15 21.99 6.76
C LYS A 28 5.75 21.45 5.40
N ALA A 29 5.57 22.32 4.41
CA ALA A 29 5.25 21.92 3.04
C ALA A 29 6.37 21.08 2.43
N ASN A 30 7.63 21.48 2.62
CA ASN A 30 8.79 20.73 2.15
C ASN A 30 8.85 19.33 2.78
N THR A 31 8.63 19.20 4.10
CA THR A 31 8.61 17.90 4.76
C THR A 31 7.47 16.99 4.28
N GLU A 32 6.30 17.56 3.96
CA GLU A 32 5.17 16.82 3.44
C GLU A 32 5.43 16.33 2.00
N GLU A 33 6.07 17.15 1.16
CA GLU A 33 6.50 16.76 -0.18
C GLU A 33 7.54 15.63 -0.15
N GLU A 34 8.48 15.68 0.80
CA GLU A 34 9.46 14.62 1.04
C GLU A 34 8.79 13.29 1.41
N PHE A 35 7.81 13.29 2.31
CA PHE A 35 7.06 12.07 2.65
C PHE A 35 6.26 11.53 1.46
N ARG A 36 5.67 12.39 0.63
CA ARG A 36 4.97 11.96 -0.59
C ARG A 36 5.92 11.32 -1.59
N ALA A 37 7.10 11.90 -1.79
CA ALA A 37 8.12 11.34 -2.66
C ALA A 37 8.60 9.98 -2.14
N LEU A 38 8.89 9.87 -0.84
CA LEU A 38 9.30 8.63 -0.20
C LEU A 38 8.23 7.54 -0.32
N TYR A 39 6.97 7.88 -0.04
CA TYR A 39 5.85 6.95 -0.23
C TYR A 39 5.73 6.50 -1.67
N SER A 40 5.84 7.42 -2.65
CA SER A 40 5.70 7.08 -4.06
C SER A 40 6.78 6.09 -4.51
N SER A 41 8.03 6.31 -4.07
CA SER A 41 9.15 5.40 -4.36
C SER A 41 8.96 4.04 -3.69
N ALA A 42 8.65 4.04 -2.39
CA ALA A 42 8.44 2.83 -1.61
C ALA A 42 7.29 1.97 -2.14
N ARG A 43 6.16 2.61 -2.45
CA ARG A 43 4.99 1.94 -3.03
C ARG A 43 5.37 1.26 -4.33
N LEU A 44 6.07 1.95 -5.24
CA LEU A 44 6.47 1.38 -6.53
C LEU A 44 7.26 0.08 -6.33
N GLU A 45 8.32 0.14 -5.52
CA GLU A 45 9.18 -1.01 -5.25
C GLU A 45 8.40 -2.20 -4.65
N VAL A 46 7.51 -1.94 -3.69
CA VAL A 46 6.71 -3.00 -3.08
C VAL A 46 5.68 -3.56 -4.05
N THR A 47 5.05 -2.73 -4.88
CA THR A 47 4.08 -3.20 -5.89
C THR A 47 4.73 -4.00 -7.02
N GLU A 48 5.95 -3.66 -7.42
CA GLU A 48 6.72 -4.44 -8.39
C GLU A 48 7.07 -5.83 -7.83
N HIS A 49 7.41 -5.91 -6.54
CA HIS A 49 7.67 -7.18 -5.88
C HIS A 49 6.39 -8.05 -5.76
N ILE A 50 5.25 -7.44 -5.42
CA ILE A 50 3.94 -8.11 -5.43
C ILE A 50 3.65 -8.71 -6.82
N GLU A 51 3.82 -7.91 -7.87
CA GLU A 51 3.62 -8.35 -9.26
C GLU A 51 4.50 -9.56 -9.58
N HIS A 52 5.80 -9.47 -9.32
CA HIS A 52 6.75 -10.53 -9.60
C HIS A 52 6.38 -11.84 -8.90
N CYS A 53 6.06 -11.80 -7.61
CA CYS A 53 5.70 -12.99 -6.84
C CYS A 53 4.38 -13.62 -7.31
N LEU A 54 3.36 -12.80 -7.60
CA LEU A 54 2.08 -13.32 -8.08
C LEU A 54 2.17 -13.88 -9.50
N ARG A 55 2.96 -13.29 -10.40
CA ARG A 55 3.19 -13.85 -11.74
C ARG A 55 3.88 -15.21 -11.66
N LYS A 56 4.94 -15.33 -10.85
CA LYS A 56 5.59 -16.63 -10.62
C LYS A 56 4.62 -17.69 -10.10
N LEU A 57 3.72 -17.30 -9.19
CA LEU A 57 2.69 -18.21 -8.71
C LEU A 57 1.79 -18.68 -9.84
N THR A 58 1.35 -17.78 -10.74
CA THR A 58 0.55 -18.19 -11.92
C THR A 58 1.29 -19.12 -12.88
N ASP A 59 2.63 -19.02 -12.97
CA ASP A 59 3.44 -19.94 -13.78
C ASP A 59 3.45 -21.36 -13.19
N HIS A 60 3.39 -21.49 -11.86
CA HIS A 60 3.38 -22.77 -11.15
C HIS A 60 1.97 -23.38 -11.01
N PHE A 61 0.92 -22.56 -11.00
CA PHE A 61 -0.46 -22.99 -10.85
C PHE A 61 -1.31 -22.53 -12.05
N PRO A 62 -1.37 -23.33 -13.14
CA PRO A 62 -2.08 -22.95 -14.36
C PRO A 62 -3.56 -22.72 -14.11
N GLY A 63 -4.14 -21.67 -14.72
CA GLY A 63 -5.56 -21.33 -14.60
C GLY A 63 -5.86 -20.20 -13.61
N PHE A 64 -4.84 -19.65 -12.94
CA PHE A 64 -4.95 -18.34 -12.30
C PHE A 64 -4.73 -17.22 -13.32
N ASP A 65 -5.69 -16.31 -13.39
CA ASP A 65 -5.59 -15.06 -14.14
C ASP A 65 -4.98 -13.97 -13.26
N TYR A 66 -3.91 -13.34 -13.75
CA TYR A 66 -3.26 -12.21 -13.11
C TYR A 66 -3.89 -10.87 -13.54
N GLN A 67 -4.06 -9.95 -12.58
CA GLN A 67 -4.56 -8.59 -12.81
C GLN A 67 -3.83 -7.59 -11.92
N THR A 68 -3.39 -6.47 -12.50
CA THR A 68 -2.90 -5.31 -11.75
C THR A 68 -4.09 -4.49 -11.22
N ILE A 69 -3.99 -4.01 -9.99
CA ILE A 69 -5.00 -3.16 -9.34
C ILE A 69 -4.41 -1.76 -9.18
N VAL A 70 -5.14 -0.77 -9.71
CA VAL A 70 -4.87 0.65 -9.54
C VAL A 70 -6.22 1.36 -9.41
N ASP A 71 -6.68 1.53 -8.17
CA ASP A 71 -7.97 2.15 -7.87
C ASP A 71 -7.93 2.94 -6.55
N GLU A 72 -9.10 3.34 -6.05
CA GLU A 72 -9.23 4.10 -4.80
C GLU A 72 -8.81 3.29 -3.56
N THR A 73 -8.78 1.96 -3.64
CA THR A 73 -8.40 1.07 -2.55
C THR A 73 -6.88 0.92 -2.43
N GLY A 74 -6.14 1.15 -3.52
CA GLY A 74 -4.68 1.14 -3.53
C GLY A 74 -4.05 0.69 -4.85
N TRP A 75 -2.78 0.28 -4.73
CA TRP A 75 -1.96 -0.22 -5.83
C TRP A 75 -1.42 -1.60 -5.49
N GLY A 76 -1.46 -2.53 -6.45
CA GLY A 76 -0.89 -3.85 -6.27
C GLY A 76 -1.45 -4.80 -7.29
N SER A 77 -1.67 -6.05 -6.90
CA SER A 77 -2.04 -7.09 -7.85
C SER A 77 -2.95 -8.14 -7.23
N ARG A 78 -3.69 -8.81 -8.09
CA ARG A 78 -4.63 -9.89 -7.80
C ARG A 78 -4.37 -11.06 -8.73
N ILE A 79 -4.53 -12.27 -8.21
CA ILE A 79 -4.73 -13.48 -9.00
C ILE A 79 -6.10 -14.07 -8.69
N ARG A 80 -6.77 -14.63 -9.69
CA ARG A 80 -8.08 -15.27 -9.51
C ARG A 80 -8.19 -16.52 -10.39
N ARG A 81 -8.87 -17.54 -9.87
CA ARG A 81 -9.22 -18.75 -10.60
C ARG A 81 -10.63 -19.17 -10.23
N ASP A 82 -11.43 -19.48 -11.24
CA ASP A 82 -12.75 -20.05 -11.06
C ASP A 82 -12.70 -21.54 -11.45
N ASP A 83 -13.18 -22.42 -10.58
CA ASP A 83 -13.23 -23.87 -10.76
C ASP A 83 -14.69 -24.36 -10.72
N ILE A 84 -14.98 -25.49 -11.38
CA ILE A 84 -16.29 -26.15 -11.33
C ILE A 84 -16.13 -27.51 -10.68
N LYS A 85 -16.86 -27.73 -9.58
CA LYS A 85 -16.94 -29.03 -8.92
C LYS A 85 -18.25 -29.70 -9.28
N LEU A 86 -18.19 -30.81 -10.01
CA LEU A 86 -19.35 -31.65 -10.27
C LEU A 86 -19.56 -32.61 -9.09
N ALA A 87 -20.73 -32.56 -8.46
CA ALA A 87 -21.14 -33.52 -7.43
C ALA A 87 -22.56 -34.01 -7.74
N ARG A 88 -22.75 -35.31 -7.94
CA ARG A 88 -24.06 -36.01 -8.09
C ARG A 88 -25.18 -35.18 -8.75
N GLY A 89 -24.91 -34.59 -9.93
CA GLY A 89 -25.90 -33.86 -10.73
C GLY A 89 -26.00 -32.36 -10.47
N THR A 90 -25.25 -31.80 -9.50
CA THR A 90 -25.10 -30.35 -9.28
C THR A 90 -23.68 -29.90 -9.60
N ALA A 91 -23.57 -28.74 -10.26
CA ALA A 91 -22.29 -28.09 -10.55
C ALA A 91 -22.11 -26.91 -9.59
N ASP A 92 -21.20 -27.06 -8.63
CA ASP A 92 -20.84 -25.98 -7.71
C ASP A 92 -19.70 -25.16 -8.31
N ARG A 93 -19.86 -23.84 -8.33
CA ARG A 93 -18.81 -22.90 -8.71
C ARG A 93 -17.95 -22.58 -7.50
N LEU A 94 -16.66 -22.84 -7.63
CA LEU A 94 -15.65 -22.51 -6.63
C LEU A 94 -14.81 -21.37 -7.19
N TYR A 95 -14.43 -20.42 -6.35
CA TYR A 95 -13.43 -19.41 -6.72
C TYR A 95 -12.29 -19.42 -5.72
N SER A 96 -11.09 -19.19 -6.24
CA SER A 96 -9.88 -18.97 -5.48
C SER A 96 -9.30 -17.62 -5.91
N HIS A 97 -8.82 -16.85 -4.96
CA HIS A 97 -8.41 -15.48 -5.18
C HIS A 97 -7.34 -15.09 -4.16
N PHE A 98 -6.32 -14.36 -4.59
CA PHE A 98 -5.35 -13.72 -3.72
C PHE A 98 -5.05 -12.31 -4.20
N GLU A 99 -5.13 -11.32 -3.32
CA GLU A 99 -4.93 -9.89 -3.58
C GLU A 99 -3.96 -9.33 -2.55
N MET A 100 -3.02 -8.51 -3.02
CA MET A 100 -2.13 -7.72 -2.18
C MET A 100 -2.08 -6.29 -2.71
N LEU A 101 -2.23 -5.31 -1.81
CA LEU A 101 -2.38 -3.90 -2.13
C LEU A 101 -1.62 -3.02 -1.14
N ILE A 102 -0.97 -1.98 -1.65
CA ILE A 102 -0.53 -0.82 -0.88
C ILE A 102 -1.67 0.21 -0.84
N ARG A 103 -2.16 0.49 0.36
CA ARG A 103 -3.22 1.49 0.59
C ARG A 103 -2.73 2.90 0.30
N PRO A 104 -3.61 3.84 -0.13
CA PRO A 104 -3.24 5.20 -0.44
C PRO A 104 -2.53 5.97 0.66
N TYR A 105 -1.67 6.88 0.22
CA TYR A 105 -0.95 7.79 1.09
C TYR A 105 -1.94 8.51 2.02
N SER A 106 -1.65 8.46 3.30
CA SER A 106 -2.48 9.04 4.35
C SER A 106 -1.70 10.06 5.17
N PRO A 107 -2.37 10.98 5.88
CA PRO A 107 -1.71 11.93 6.78
C PRO A 107 -0.90 11.29 7.91
N GLY A 108 -1.05 9.98 8.14
CA GLY A 108 -0.25 9.23 9.10
C GLY A 108 1.17 8.92 8.63
N HIS A 109 1.52 9.28 7.39
CA HIS A 109 2.84 9.02 6.78
C HIS A 109 3.21 7.54 6.87
N LEU A 110 2.30 6.68 6.43
CA LEU A 110 2.46 5.23 6.48
C LEU A 110 2.59 4.63 5.09
N LEU A 111 3.43 3.60 4.97
CA LEU A 111 3.28 2.58 3.94
C LEU A 111 2.48 1.43 4.54
N ASP A 112 1.34 1.10 3.94
CA ASP A 112 0.39 0.12 4.48
C ASP A 112 0.06 -0.93 3.42
N LEU A 113 0.52 -2.16 3.66
CA LEU A 113 0.30 -3.34 2.86
C LEU A 113 -0.89 -4.13 3.41
N SER A 114 -1.86 -4.44 2.56
CA SER A 114 -2.99 -5.31 2.87
C SER A 114 -3.01 -6.53 1.96
N ALA A 115 -3.40 -7.68 2.51
CA ALA A 115 -3.55 -8.92 1.77
C ALA A 115 -4.86 -9.61 2.12
N LYS A 116 -5.51 -10.19 1.10
CA LYS A 116 -6.74 -10.97 1.22
C LYS A 116 -6.66 -12.20 0.34
N ALA A 117 -7.01 -13.36 0.89
CA ALA A 117 -7.03 -14.59 0.13
C ALA A 117 -8.23 -15.49 0.45
N THR A 118 -8.78 -16.07 -0.60
CA THR A 118 -9.88 -17.03 -0.58
C THR A 118 -9.48 -18.25 -1.39
N LEU A 119 -9.74 -19.45 -0.87
CA LEU A 119 -9.58 -20.71 -1.58
C LEU A 119 -10.89 -21.48 -1.61
N ARG A 120 -11.36 -21.82 -2.80
CA ARG A 120 -12.61 -22.59 -3.00
C ARG A 120 -13.78 -22.06 -2.16
N ASN A 121 -14.03 -20.76 -2.26
CA ASN A 121 -15.06 -20.00 -1.54
C ASN A 121 -14.82 -19.83 -0.02
N LYS A 122 -13.67 -20.23 0.51
CA LYS A 122 -13.31 -20.06 1.94
C LYS A 122 -12.21 -19.03 2.09
N GLU A 123 -12.48 -17.98 2.85
CA GLU A 123 -11.45 -17.01 3.24
C GLU A 123 -10.39 -17.72 4.11
N ILE A 124 -9.12 -17.57 3.75
CA ILE A 124 -7.99 -18.19 4.46
C ILE A 124 -7.02 -17.16 5.03
N LEU A 125 -7.04 -15.92 4.51
CA LEU A 125 -6.11 -14.87 4.89
C LEU A 125 -6.75 -13.51 4.75
N VAL A 126 -6.73 -12.72 5.83
CA VAL A 126 -6.98 -11.27 5.82
C VAL A 126 -5.96 -10.65 6.76
N ARG A 127 -4.96 -9.96 6.20
CA ARG A 127 -3.83 -9.41 6.97
C ARG A 127 -3.50 -8.01 6.49
N SER A 128 -2.89 -7.22 7.36
CA SER A 128 -2.27 -5.95 7.00
C SER A 128 -1.01 -5.71 7.80
N HIS A 129 -0.05 -5.04 7.19
CA HIS A 129 1.21 -4.61 7.80
C HIS A 129 1.49 -3.17 7.41
N PHE A 130 1.90 -2.36 8.37
CA PHE A 130 2.20 -0.96 8.10
C PHE A 130 3.46 -0.51 8.84
N GLN A 131 4.16 0.45 8.24
CA GLN A 131 5.29 1.13 8.85
C GLN A 131 5.21 2.63 8.57
N ARG A 132 5.74 3.43 9.49
CA ARG A 132 5.95 4.86 9.27
C ARG A 132 7.03 5.05 8.21
N LEU A 133 6.83 5.99 7.31
CA LEU A 133 7.78 6.28 6.23
C LEU A 133 9.17 6.66 6.76
N GLY A 134 9.26 7.33 7.92
CA GLY A 134 10.54 7.66 8.56
C GLY A 134 11.31 6.47 9.16
N GLU A 135 10.67 5.32 9.31
CA GLU A 135 11.24 4.08 9.90
C GLU A 135 11.12 2.90 8.91
N LEU A 136 10.94 3.22 7.63
CA LEU A 136 10.56 2.25 6.61
C LEU A 136 11.71 1.27 6.32
N ASP A 137 11.42 -0.01 6.45
CA ASP A 137 12.28 -1.11 6.04
C ASP A 137 11.59 -1.89 4.90
N LEU A 138 11.99 -1.61 3.66
CA LEU A 138 11.41 -2.23 2.47
C LEU A 138 11.66 -3.73 2.39
N ASP A 139 12.76 -4.23 2.94
CA ASP A 139 13.06 -5.66 2.93
C ASP A 139 12.10 -6.42 3.83
N SER A 140 11.65 -5.82 4.94
CA SER A 140 10.58 -6.41 5.76
C SER A 140 9.27 -6.60 5.00
N PHE A 141 8.90 -5.66 4.11
CA PHE A 141 7.72 -5.80 3.26
C PHE A 141 7.89 -6.91 2.23
N LYS A 142 9.06 -6.99 1.57
CA LYS A 142 9.36 -8.05 0.60
C LYS A 142 9.30 -9.43 1.24
N ASN A 143 9.91 -9.59 2.41
CA ASN A 143 9.89 -10.83 3.18
C ASN A 143 8.46 -11.24 3.57
N LEU A 144 7.62 -10.28 3.96
CA LEU A 144 6.20 -10.56 4.27
C LEU A 144 5.39 -10.96 3.03
N ILE A 145 5.63 -10.31 1.90
CA ILE A 145 5.00 -10.67 0.62
C ILE A 145 5.38 -12.10 0.24
N ASP A 146 6.67 -12.43 0.29
CA ASP A 146 7.17 -13.77 -0.01
C ASP A 146 6.52 -14.81 0.90
N LEU A 147 6.47 -14.53 2.21
CA LEU A 147 5.83 -15.41 3.18
C LEU A 147 4.35 -15.64 2.85
N TRP A 148 3.57 -14.58 2.59
CA TRP A 148 2.13 -14.73 2.31
C TRP A 148 1.86 -15.42 0.98
N VAL A 149 2.72 -15.21 -0.03
CA VAL A 149 2.64 -15.93 -1.31
C VAL A 149 2.91 -17.41 -1.11
N LEU A 150 3.92 -17.78 -0.32
CA LEU A 150 4.24 -19.16 0.02
C LEU A 150 3.12 -19.83 0.81
N GLU A 151 2.58 -19.17 1.84
CA GLU A 151 1.45 -19.68 2.63
C GLU A 151 0.22 -19.93 1.74
N PHE A 152 -0.08 -19.01 0.81
CA PHE A 152 -1.19 -19.20 -0.13
C PHE A 152 -0.93 -20.40 -1.07
N ALA A 153 0.27 -20.49 -1.64
CA ALA A 153 0.65 -21.60 -2.52
C ALA A 153 0.58 -22.96 -1.82
N GLU A 154 1.06 -23.05 -0.57
CA GLU A 154 0.96 -24.25 0.26
C GLU A 154 -0.50 -24.61 0.54
N ALA A 155 -1.31 -23.63 0.96
CA ALA A 155 -2.72 -23.85 1.23
C ALA A 155 -3.50 -24.29 -0.02
N TYR A 156 -3.16 -23.76 -1.20
CA TYR A 156 -3.76 -24.19 -2.45
C TYR A 156 -3.34 -25.61 -2.83
N ALA A 157 -2.04 -25.91 -2.76
CA ALA A 157 -1.51 -27.24 -3.07
C ALA A 157 -2.06 -28.34 -2.15
N ALA A 158 -2.26 -28.03 -0.86
CA ALA A 158 -2.84 -28.97 0.10
C ALA A 158 -4.32 -29.30 -0.15
N GLN A 159 -5.03 -28.44 -0.90
CA GLN A 159 -6.41 -28.70 -1.30
C GLN A 159 -6.53 -29.33 -2.71
N GLY A 160 -5.43 -29.35 -3.47
CA GLY A 160 -5.32 -29.89 -4.83
C GLY A 160 -5.90 -31.29 -4.99
#